data_AF-A0A5M3WEK6-F1
#
_entry.id   AF-A0A5M3WEK6-F1
#
_cell.length_a   1.000
_cell.length_b   1.000
_cell.length_c   1.000
_cell.angle_alpha   90.00
_cell.angle_beta   90.00
_cell.angle_gamma   90.00
#
_symmetry.space_group_name_H-M   'P 1'
#
loop_
_entity.id
_entity.type
_entity.pdbx_description
1 polymer ?
#
loop_
_entity_poly.entity_id
_entity_poly.type
_entity_poly.pdbx_seq_one_letter_code
_entity_poly.pdbx_strand_id
1 'polypeptide(L)'
;MELPAAVPRILGTQMSSAATEQGSTLEMAQQQYVHLVRLAWDLHTLGVSPAVELGPERVPAVRISRARGPIRVMAWLTDGAWVFTWGRSRDQRIEVFDTRAAARIARVAEE
;
A
#
# COMPACT_ATOMS: atom_id res chain seq x y z
N MET A 1 59.91 1.89 31.28
CA MET A 1 59.76 0.61 30.55
C MET A 1 58.99 -0.32 31.48
N GLU A 2 57.79 -0.81 31.20
CA GLU A 2 56.88 -0.73 30.06
C GLU A 2 55.44 -0.83 30.60
N LEU A 3 54.50 -0.14 29.95
CA LEU A 3 53.06 -0.21 30.20
C LEU A 3 52.51 -1.54 29.64
N PRO A 4 51.60 -2.26 30.32
CA PRO A 4 50.86 -3.33 29.65
C PRO A 4 49.77 -2.77 28.74
N ALA A 5 49.71 -3.37 27.56
CA ALA A 5 49.00 -2.95 26.37
C ALA A 5 47.47 -2.83 26.53
N ALA A 6 46.94 -1.78 25.91
CA ALA A 6 45.52 -1.59 25.67
C ALA A 6 44.97 -2.69 24.74
N VAL A 7 43.93 -3.38 25.20
CA VAL A 7 43.11 -4.29 24.38
C VAL A 7 42.14 -3.45 23.55
N PRO A 8 42.16 -3.51 22.21
CA PRO A 8 41.17 -2.82 21.40
C PRO A 8 39.83 -3.56 21.50
N ARG A 9 38.84 -2.93 22.16
CA ARG A 9 37.44 -3.33 22.04
C ARG A 9 36.98 -3.02 20.61
N ILE A 10 36.82 -4.06 19.80
CA ILE A 10 36.18 -3.98 18.49
C ILE A 10 34.73 -3.56 18.72
N LEU A 11 34.38 -2.34 18.29
CA LEU A 11 32.99 -1.93 18.09
C LEU A 11 32.40 -2.85 17.02
N GLY A 12 31.55 -3.79 17.45
CA GLY A 12 30.66 -4.50 16.54
C GLY A 12 29.67 -3.50 15.95
N THR A 13 29.94 -3.07 14.73
CA THR A 13 29.05 -2.26 13.90
C THR A 13 27.69 -2.96 13.74
N GLN A 14 26.67 -2.48 14.46
CA GLN A 14 25.27 -2.79 14.16
C GLN A 14 24.83 -1.99 12.93
N MET A 15 25.02 -2.55 11.73
CA MET A 15 24.53 -1.98 10.45
C MET A 15 23.75 -3.03 9.62
N SER A 16 23.04 -3.97 10.26
CA SER A 16 22.39 -5.09 9.52
C SER A 16 20.88 -5.27 9.73
N SER A 17 20.18 -4.36 10.42
CA SER A 17 18.71 -4.44 10.60
C SER A 17 17.94 -3.57 9.60
N ALA A 18 18.46 -2.38 9.26
CA ALA A 18 17.72 -1.39 8.47
C ALA A 18 17.55 -1.78 6.99
N ALA A 19 18.52 -2.46 6.37
CA ALA A 19 18.45 -2.81 4.95
C ALA A 19 17.40 -3.90 4.65
N THR A 20 17.22 -4.85 5.55
CA THR A 20 16.24 -5.95 5.42
C THR A 20 14.80 -5.44 5.65
N GLU A 21 14.61 -4.50 6.58
CA GLU A 21 13.31 -3.84 6.85
C GLU A 21 12.91 -2.84 5.73
N GLN A 22 13.89 -2.19 5.11
CA GLN A 22 13.67 -1.30 3.97
C GLN A 22 13.27 -2.07 2.70
N GLY A 23 13.86 -3.26 2.48
CA GLY A 23 13.50 -4.14 1.37
C GLY A 23 12.05 -4.62 1.44
N SER A 24 11.61 -5.11 2.61
CA SER A 24 10.24 -5.60 2.79
C SER A 24 9.19 -4.48 2.70
N THR A 25 9.50 -3.28 3.19
CA THR A 25 8.59 -2.12 3.10
C THR A 25 8.43 -1.64 1.65
N LEU A 26 9.51 -1.63 0.88
CA LEU A 26 9.45 -1.28 -0.55
C LEU A 26 8.68 -2.32 -1.35
N GLU A 27 8.90 -3.61 -1.10
CA GLU A 27 8.16 -4.71 -1.73
C GLU A 27 6.67 -4.62 -1.45
N MET A 28 6.29 -4.36 -0.18
CA MET A 28 4.89 -4.14 0.20
C MET A 28 4.28 -2.94 -0.53
N ALA A 29 4.99 -1.81 -0.61
CA ALA A 29 4.51 -0.62 -1.31
C ALA A 29 4.36 -0.86 -2.84
N GLN A 30 5.30 -1.60 -3.45
CA GLN A 30 5.21 -1.99 -4.85
C GLN A 30 4.01 -2.91 -5.09
N GLN A 31 3.80 -3.90 -4.23
CA GLN A 31 2.66 -4.80 -4.33
C GLN A 31 1.34 -4.06 -4.16
N GLN A 32 1.25 -3.13 -3.21
CA GLN A 32 0.11 -2.23 -3.04
C GLN A 32 -0.16 -1.45 -4.34
N TYR A 33 0.87 -0.86 -4.94
CA TYR A 33 0.75 -0.11 -6.19
C TYR A 33 0.23 -0.99 -7.33
N VAL A 34 0.78 -2.21 -7.50
CA VAL A 34 0.34 -3.15 -8.53
C VAL A 34 -1.14 -3.52 -8.37
N HIS A 35 -1.60 -3.78 -7.13
CA HIS A 35 -3.00 -4.06 -6.86
C HIS A 35 -3.92 -2.89 -7.23
N LEU A 36 -3.49 -1.66 -6.95
CA LEU A 36 -4.23 -0.45 -7.28
C LEU A 36 -4.26 -0.16 -8.79
N VAL A 37 -3.17 -0.42 -9.52
CA VAL A 37 -3.15 -0.29 -10.99
C VAL A 37 -4.09 -1.29 -11.64
N ARG A 38 -4.12 -2.54 -11.17
CA ARG A 38 -5.06 -3.56 -11.65
C ARG A 38 -6.51 -3.13 -11.41
N LEU A 39 -6.82 -2.68 -10.19
CA LEU A 39 -8.14 -2.14 -9.87
C LEU A 39 -8.50 -0.94 -10.76
N ALA A 40 -7.58 -0.02 -10.99
CA ALA A 40 -7.82 1.14 -11.85
C ALA A 40 -8.11 0.72 -13.29
N TRP A 41 -7.42 -0.29 -13.80
CA TRP A 41 -7.74 -0.86 -15.11
C TRP A 41 -9.15 -1.45 -15.14
N ASP A 42 -9.51 -2.28 -14.16
CA ASP A 42 -10.83 -2.90 -14.10
C ASP A 42 -11.94 -1.85 -14.00
N LEU A 43 -11.76 -0.83 -13.16
CA LEU A 43 -12.69 0.31 -13.06
C LEU A 43 -12.82 1.07 -14.38
N HIS A 44 -11.73 1.28 -15.11
CA HIS A 44 -11.76 1.89 -16.43
C HIS A 44 -12.59 1.06 -17.42
N THR A 45 -12.46 -0.27 -17.42
CA THR A 45 -13.29 -1.14 -18.27
C THR A 45 -14.78 -1.07 -17.93
N LEU A 46 -15.12 -0.67 -16.69
CA LEU A 46 -16.49 -0.44 -16.23
C LEU A 46 -16.99 0.98 -16.50
N GLY A 47 -16.22 1.84 -17.19
CA GLY A 47 -16.61 3.21 -17.52
C GLY A 47 -16.37 4.23 -16.41
N VAL A 48 -15.75 3.83 -15.29
CA VAL A 48 -15.31 4.75 -14.25
C VAL A 48 -13.99 5.38 -14.68
N SER A 49 -13.74 6.65 -14.36
CA SER A 49 -12.46 7.32 -14.64
C SER A 49 -11.58 7.40 -13.38
N PRO A 50 -10.78 6.36 -13.07
CA PRO A 50 -9.86 6.38 -11.93
C PRO A 50 -8.54 7.08 -12.24
N ALA A 51 -7.88 7.55 -11.19
CA ALA A 51 -6.48 7.98 -11.23
C ALA A 51 -5.71 7.29 -10.10
N VAL A 52 -4.57 6.66 -10.42
CA VAL A 52 -3.66 6.14 -9.38
C VAL A 52 -2.75 7.28 -8.94
N GLU A 53 -2.74 7.55 -7.63
CA GLU A 53 -2.02 8.67 -7.04
C GLU A 53 -1.10 8.18 -5.92
N LEU A 54 0.10 8.76 -5.83
CA LEU A 54 0.98 8.60 -4.68
C LEU A 54 0.64 9.72 -3.70
N GLY A 55 0.07 9.37 -2.55
CA GLY A 55 -0.27 10.34 -1.52
C GLY A 55 0.96 11.02 -0.90
N PRO A 56 0.77 12.07 -0.07
CA PRO A 56 1.85 12.81 0.57
C PRO A 56 2.76 11.96 1.47
N GLU A 57 2.25 10.85 1.99
CA GLU A 57 3.01 9.86 2.77
C GLU A 57 3.50 8.67 1.92
N ARG A 58 3.54 8.82 0.59
CA ARG A 58 3.86 7.76 -0.38
C ARG A 58 2.94 6.54 -0.32
N VAL A 59 1.78 6.67 0.33
CA VAL A 59 0.75 5.61 0.33
C VAL A 59 -0.04 5.72 -0.98
N PRO A 60 0.09 4.74 -1.89
CA PRO A 60 -0.63 4.76 -3.16
C PRO A 60 -2.13 4.56 -2.93
N ALA A 61 -2.93 5.22 -3.75
CA ALA A 61 -4.38 5.09 -3.76
C ALA A 61 -4.95 5.23 -5.18
N VAL A 62 -6.12 4.65 -5.41
CA VAL A 62 -6.96 5.00 -6.56
C VAL A 62 -7.92 6.11 -6.13
N ARG A 63 -7.87 7.25 -6.81
CA ARG A 63 -8.86 8.31 -6.69
C ARG A 63 -9.91 8.18 -7.78
N ILE A 64 -11.17 8.25 -7.40
CA ILE A 64 -12.31 8.27 -8.31
C ILE A 64 -13.06 9.59 -8.08
N SER A 65 -13.16 10.43 -9.11
CA SER A 65 -13.92 11.69 -9.04
C SER A 65 -15.42 11.41 -9.12
N ARG A 66 -16.21 11.99 -8.21
CA ARG A 66 -17.68 11.99 -8.27
C ARG A 66 -18.25 13.28 -7.70
N ALA A 67 -19.52 13.56 -7.98
CA ALA A 67 -20.20 14.81 -7.59
C ALA A 67 -20.24 15.03 -6.06
N ARG A 68 -20.39 13.97 -5.26
CA ARG A 68 -20.41 14.02 -3.79
C ARG A 68 -19.03 14.12 -3.15
N GLY A 69 -17.98 14.32 -3.95
CA GLY A 69 -16.59 14.36 -3.53
C GLY A 69 -15.84 13.05 -3.81
N PRO A 70 -14.52 13.12 -3.99
CA PRO A 70 -13.73 12.01 -4.49
C PRO A 70 -13.75 10.82 -3.53
N ILE A 71 -13.77 9.62 -4.09
CA ILE A 71 -13.51 8.38 -3.35
C ILE A 71 -12.02 8.08 -3.46
N ARG A 72 -11.42 7.69 -2.34
CA ARG A 72 -10.03 7.24 -2.28
C ARG A 72 -10.01 5.77 -1.87
N VAL A 73 -9.63 4.90 -2.79
CA VAL A 73 -9.44 3.47 -2.54
C VAL A 73 -7.97 3.20 -2.24
N MET A 74 -7.72 2.50 -1.15
CA MET A 74 -6.38 2.06 -0.74
C MET A 74 -6.32 0.54 -0.73
N ALA A 75 -5.13 -0.03 -0.82
CA ALA A 75 -4.91 -1.46 -0.66
C ALA A 75 -4.04 -1.70 0.58
N TRP A 76 -4.41 -2.68 1.40
CA TRP A 76 -3.70 -3.01 2.64
C TRP A 76 -3.61 -4.52 2.81
N LEU A 77 -2.50 -4.98 3.37
CA LEU A 77 -2.37 -6.36 3.82
C LEU A 77 -2.94 -6.46 5.25
N THR A 78 -3.97 -7.28 5.45
CA THR A 78 -4.57 -7.58 6.76
C THR A 78 -4.68 -9.09 6.92
N ASP A 79 -4.21 -9.63 8.04
CA ASP A 79 -4.32 -11.05 8.36
C ASP A 79 -3.85 -12.00 7.23
N GLY A 80 -2.83 -11.58 6.46
CA GLY A 80 -2.27 -12.34 5.34
C GLY A 80 -3.02 -12.18 4.01
N ALA A 81 -4.10 -11.40 3.95
CA ALA A 81 -4.88 -11.14 2.74
C ALA A 81 -4.81 -9.67 2.32
N TRP A 82 -4.71 -9.43 1.01
CA TRP A 82 -4.79 -8.08 0.44
C TRP A 82 -6.24 -7.64 0.35
N VAL A 83 -6.53 -6.45 0.85
CA VAL A 83 -7.89 -5.88 0.93
C VAL A 83 -7.90 -4.45 0.41
N PHE A 84 -8.86 -4.14 -0.47
CA PHE A 84 -9.19 -2.77 -0.85
C PHE A 84 -10.08 -2.12 0.20
N THR A 85 -9.83 -0.85 0.52
CA THR A 85 -10.64 -0.06 1.45
C THR A 85 -10.93 1.33 0.89
N TRP A 86 -12.14 1.86 1.08
CA TRP A 86 -12.54 3.20 0.60
C TRP A 86 -13.28 4.04 1.65
N GLY A 87 -13.03 3.74 2.92
CA GLY A 87 -13.54 4.47 4.06
C GLY A 87 -13.25 3.72 5.36
N ARG A 88 -13.98 4.04 6.43
CA ARG A 88 -13.69 3.55 7.78
C ARG A 88 -14.54 2.33 8.20
N SER A 89 -15.65 2.05 7.52
CA SER A 89 -16.53 0.93 7.87
C SER A 89 -15.98 -0.42 7.38
N ARG A 90 -16.38 -1.52 8.04
CA ARG A 90 -16.10 -2.88 7.58
C ARG A 90 -16.77 -3.18 6.23
N ASP A 91 -17.92 -2.56 5.96
CA ASP A 91 -18.64 -2.68 4.69
C ASP A 91 -17.97 -1.92 3.53
N GLN A 92 -16.89 -1.19 3.81
CA GLN A 92 -16.10 -0.46 2.82
C GLN A 92 -14.77 -1.17 2.56
N ARG A 93 -14.82 -2.51 2.60
CA ARG A 93 -13.69 -3.42 2.40
C ARG A 93 -14.06 -4.58 1.48
N ILE A 94 -13.14 -4.99 0.62
CA ILE A 94 -13.27 -6.18 -0.23
C ILE A 94 -11.88 -6.75 -0.52
N GLU A 95 -11.75 -8.06 -0.58
CA GLU A 95 -10.48 -8.70 -0.93
C GLU A 95 -10.04 -8.33 -2.36
N VAL A 96 -8.74 -8.19 -2.55
CA VAL A 96 -8.16 -7.74 -3.82
C VAL A 96 -8.38 -8.74 -4.96
N PHE A 97 -8.45 -10.04 -4.63
CA PHE A 97 -8.67 -11.11 -5.61
C PHE A 97 -10.15 -11.49 -5.77
N ASP A 98 -11.07 -10.80 -5.08
CA ASP A 98 -12.49 -10.98 -5.33
C ASP A 98 -12.86 -10.39 -6.70
N THR A 99 -13.38 -11.24 -7.59
CA THR A 99 -13.86 -10.86 -8.93
C THR A 99 -14.90 -9.73 -8.94
N ARG A 100 -15.57 -9.47 -7.81
CA ARG A 100 -16.58 -8.42 -7.66
C ARG A 100 -16.01 -7.11 -7.14
N ALA A 101 -14.71 -7.04 -6.82
CA ALA A 101 -14.07 -5.86 -6.24
C ALA A 101 -14.32 -4.59 -7.06
N ALA A 102 -14.01 -4.62 -8.35
CA ALA A 102 -14.18 -3.47 -9.24
C ALA A 102 -15.65 -3.06 -9.37
N ALA A 103 -16.57 -4.01 -9.57
CA ALA A 103 -18.00 -3.74 -9.69
C ALA A 103 -18.59 -3.12 -8.41
N ARG A 104 -18.18 -3.61 -7.23
CA ARG A 104 -18.62 -3.07 -5.94
C ARG A 104 -18.12 -1.64 -5.74
N ILE A 105 -16.85 -1.37 -6.08
CA ILE A 105 -16.26 -0.03 -5.94
C ILE A 105 -16.88 0.95 -6.96
N ALA A 106 -17.13 0.50 -8.19
CA ALA A 106 -17.80 1.29 -9.23
C ALA A 106 -19.19 1.73 -8.80
N ARG A 107 -20.00 0.81 -8.23
CA ARG A 107 -21.32 1.14 -7.70
C ARG A 107 -21.28 2.25 -6.64
N VAL A 108 -20.30 2.20 -5.74
CA VAL A 108 -20.14 3.26 -4.72
C VAL A 108 -19.73 4.60 -5.35
N ALA A 109 -19.03 4.58 -6.49
CA ALA A 109 -18.66 5.79 -7.22
C ALA A 109 -19.83 6.48 -7.93
N GLU A 110 -20.89 5.72 -8.24
CA GLU A 110 -22.12 6.23 -8.86
C GLU A 110 -23.12 6.81 -7.85
N GLU A 111 -23.06 6.38 -6.58
CA GLU A 111 -23.89 6.89 -5.48
C GLU A 111 -23.53 8.31 -5.04
#